data_AF-A0AAN7KV78-F1
#
_entry.id   AF-A0AAN7KV78-F1
#
_cell.length_a   1.000
_cell.length_b   1.000
_cell.length_c   1.000
_cell.angle_alpha   90.00
_cell.angle_beta   90.00
_cell.angle_gamma   90.00
#
_symmetry.space_group_name_H-M   'P 1'
#
loop_
_entity.id
_entity.type
_entity.pdbx_description
1 polymer ?
#
loop_
_entity_poly.entity_id
_entity_poly.type
_entity_poly.pdbx_seq_one_letter_code
_entity_poly.pdbx_strand_id
1 'polypeptide(L)'
;MYLQSGVRHALNPDPYRGVLGSDGEKTYASDVKDLIDFGTSGQACGGGVGGIIELAPGYLPAVYSTIKKAGGLCIAGEVRAGFTRTGSHLFLSGVLKLIGLSLTYIGIGNGIPLGAVVTTPEIAQVLTRLSYSNTFGGNPICTAAGLAVLKVIEK
;
A
#
# COMPACT_ATOMS: atom_id res chain seq x y z
N MET A 1 -1.14 -22.98 -11.82
CA MET A 1 -1.09 -21.62 -11.27
C MET A 1 -2.48 -21.04 -11.44
N TYR A 2 -3.32 -21.09 -10.40
CA TYR A 2 -4.71 -20.63 -10.50
C TYR A 2 -4.69 -19.10 -10.63
N LEU A 3 -5.11 -18.58 -11.78
CA LEU A 3 -5.48 -17.18 -11.92
C LEU A 3 -6.63 -16.92 -10.93
N GLN A 4 -6.36 -16.19 -9.83
CA GLN A 4 -7.41 -15.73 -8.94
C GLN A 4 -8.37 -14.84 -9.73
N SER A 5 -9.61 -15.28 -9.90
CA SER A 5 -10.66 -14.44 -10.48
C SER A 5 -10.82 -13.18 -9.63
N GLY A 6 -10.61 -12.01 -10.23
CA GLY A 6 -10.74 -10.70 -9.57
C GLY A 6 -9.43 -9.96 -9.29
N VAL A 7 -8.25 -10.55 -9.59
CA VAL A 7 -6.97 -9.83 -9.52
C VAL A 7 -6.49 -9.48 -10.93
N ARG A 8 -6.15 -8.20 -11.14
CA ARG A 8 -5.54 -7.68 -12.37
C ARG A 8 -4.17 -7.10 -12.03
N HIS A 9 -3.20 -7.28 -12.93
CA HIS A 9 -1.85 -6.75 -12.79
C HIS A 9 -1.64 -5.64 -13.82
N ALA A 10 -1.33 -4.45 -13.34
CA ALA A 10 -0.85 -3.35 -14.18
C ALA A 10 0.62 -3.53 -14.53
N LEU A 11 1.06 -2.80 -15.55
CA LEU A 11 2.47 -2.72 -15.92
C LEU A 11 3.31 -2.15 -14.78
N ASN A 12 4.53 -2.67 -14.63
CA ASN A 12 5.46 -2.19 -13.61
C ASN A 12 6.00 -0.79 -14.02
N PRO A 13 5.72 0.28 -13.24
CA PRO A 13 6.11 1.66 -13.54
C PRO A 13 7.58 1.92 -13.17
N ASP A 14 8.47 1.06 -13.66
CA ASP A 14 9.92 1.16 -13.48
C ASP A 14 10.50 2.04 -14.61
N PRO A 15 11.05 3.22 -14.31
CA PRO A 15 11.57 4.13 -15.34
C PRO A 15 12.81 3.59 -16.06
N TYR A 16 13.49 2.58 -15.50
CA TYR A 16 14.72 2.01 -16.04
C TYR A 16 14.48 0.71 -16.83
N ARG A 17 13.66 -0.20 -16.32
CA ARG A 17 13.36 -1.50 -16.99
C ARG A 17 11.97 -1.59 -17.59
N GLY A 18 11.13 -0.58 -17.37
CA GLY A 18 9.75 -0.60 -17.81
C GLY A 18 9.62 -0.31 -19.31
N VAL A 19 8.59 -0.93 -19.91
CA VAL A 19 8.32 -0.87 -21.35
C VAL A 19 7.91 0.51 -21.85
N LEU A 20 7.46 1.39 -20.97
CA LEU A 20 6.91 2.71 -21.32
C LEU A 20 7.82 3.88 -20.89
N GLY A 21 9.06 3.59 -20.47
CA GLY A 21 10.06 4.60 -20.12
C GLY A 21 9.75 5.35 -18.82
N SER A 22 10.07 6.64 -18.76
CA SER A 22 10.02 7.43 -17.53
C SER A 22 8.76 8.30 -17.35
N ASP A 23 7.85 8.36 -18.34
CA ASP A 23 6.63 9.18 -18.24
C ASP A 23 5.51 8.43 -17.52
N GLY A 24 5.54 8.47 -16.19
CA GLY A 24 4.62 7.76 -15.30
C GLY A 24 3.16 8.18 -15.42
N GLU A 25 2.92 9.48 -15.62
CA GLU A 25 1.57 10.07 -15.60
C GLU A 25 0.77 9.71 -16.85
N LYS A 26 1.39 9.74 -18.04
CA LYS A 26 0.64 9.52 -19.29
C LYS A 26 0.59 8.05 -19.71
N THR A 27 1.63 7.28 -19.41
CA THR A 27 1.77 5.93 -19.97
C THR A 27 1.34 4.86 -18.98
N TYR A 28 1.93 4.82 -17.79
CA TYR A 28 1.60 3.80 -16.80
C TYR A 28 0.25 4.05 -16.13
N ALA A 29 -0.14 5.31 -15.91
CA ALA A 29 -1.45 5.59 -15.33
C ALA A 29 -2.60 5.30 -16.31
N SER A 30 -2.37 5.35 -17.63
CA SER A 30 -3.39 4.98 -18.61
C SER A 30 -3.65 3.47 -18.60
N ASP A 31 -2.61 2.65 -18.45
CA ASP A 31 -2.75 1.19 -18.29
C ASP A 31 -3.64 0.84 -17.08
N VAL A 32 -3.42 1.50 -15.94
CA VAL A 32 -4.28 1.33 -14.75
C VAL A 32 -5.72 1.76 -15.02
N LYS A 33 -5.91 2.87 -15.76
CA LYS A 33 -7.24 3.34 -16.14
C LYS A 33 -7.96 2.32 -17.03
N ASP A 34 -7.28 1.82 -18.06
CA ASP A 34 -7.84 0.82 -18.98
C ASP A 34 -8.20 -0.46 -18.24
N LEU A 35 -7.39 -0.88 -17.27
CA LEU A 35 -7.70 -2.01 -16.40
C LEU A 35 -8.95 -1.77 -15.54
N ILE A 36 -9.18 -0.55 -15.05
CA ILE A 36 -10.39 -0.21 -14.30
C ILE A 36 -11.60 -0.24 -15.23
N ASP A 37 -11.50 0.42 -16.38
CA ASP A 37 -12.62 0.62 -17.32
C ASP A 37 -13.06 -0.69 -18.00
N PHE A 38 -12.12 -1.57 -18.37
CA PHE A 38 -12.41 -2.80 -19.12
C PHE A 38 -12.19 -4.08 -18.31
N GLY A 39 -11.38 -4.02 -17.25
CA GLY A 39 -10.94 -5.19 -16.50
C GLY A 39 -11.66 -5.43 -15.18
N THR A 40 -12.46 -4.47 -14.70
CA THR A 40 -13.18 -4.52 -13.42
C THR A 40 -14.67 -4.20 -13.56
N SER A 41 -15.46 -4.46 -12.51
CA SER A 41 -16.89 -4.11 -12.46
C SER A 41 -17.16 -2.62 -12.17
N GLY A 42 -16.19 -1.73 -12.43
CA GLY A 42 -16.26 -0.30 -12.11
C GLY A 42 -15.95 0.05 -10.65
N GLN A 43 -15.61 -0.94 -9.81
CA GLN A 43 -15.08 -0.74 -8.46
C GLN A 43 -13.74 -1.47 -8.35
N ALA A 44 -12.66 -0.74 -8.09
CA ALA A 44 -11.31 -1.31 -8.06
C ALA A 44 -10.58 -0.92 -6.77
N CYS A 45 -10.02 -1.89 -6.07
CA CYS A 45 -9.04 -1.63 -5.02
C CYS A 45 -7.64 -1.78 -5.64
N GLY A 46 -6.83 -0.73 -5.60
CA GLY A 46 -5.51 -0.70 -6.23
C GLY A 46 -4.42 -0.51 -5.19
N GLY A 47 -3.40 -1.34 -5.22
CA GLY A 47 -2.27 -1.24 -4.33
C GLY A 47 -1.02 -1.89 -4.91
N GLY A 48 0.13 -1.33 -4.57
CA GLY A 48 1.42 -1.80 -5.08
C GLY A 48 2.47 -1.76 -4.00
N VAL A 49 3.34 -2.78 -4.02
CA VAL A 49 4.65 -2.74 -3.37
C VAL A 49 5.65 -2.73 -4.50
N GLY A 50 6.00 -1.53 -4.99
CA GLY A 50 7.23 -1.42 -5.74
C GLY A 50 8.35 -1.88 -4.82
N GLY A 51 9.31 -2.65 -5.32
CA GLY A 51 10.54 -2.90 -4.57
C GLY A 51 11.21 -1.58 -4.17
N ILE A 52 12.46 -1.62 -3.74
CA ILE A 52 13.25 -0.38 -3.62
C ILE A 52 13.57 0.11 -5.05
N ILE A 53 12.54 0.54 -5.77
CA ILE A 53 12.50 1.00 -7.15
C ILE A 53 11.70 2.29 -7.10
N GLU A 54 12.35 3.38 -7.49
CA GLU A 54 11.68 4.67 -7.64
C GLU A 54 10.71 4.58 -8.81
N LEU A 55 9.42 4.80 -8.53
CA LEU A 55 8.38 4.71 -9.54
C LEU A 55 8.50 5.90 -10.49
N ALA A 56 8.07 5.71 -11.74
CA ALA A 56 8.07 6.76 -12.75
C ALA A 56 7.39 8.05 -12.21
N PRO A 57 8.01 9.24 -12.40
CA PRO A 57 7.46 10.50 -11.91
C PRO A 57 5.99 10.72 -12.32
N GLY A 58 5.18 11.24 -11.39
CA GLY A 58 3.76 11.53 -11.64
C GLY A 58 2.82 10.32 -11.63
N TYR A 59 3.34 9.09 -11.60
CA TYR A 59 2.52 7.87 -11.63
C TYR A 59 1.57 7.75 -10.42
N LEU A 60 2.08 7.84 -9.19
CA LEU A 60 1.28 7.61 -7.98
C LEU A 60 0.12 8.60 -7.83
N PRO A 61 0.31 9.93 -7.97
CA PRO A 61 -0.81 10.88 -7.90
C PRO A 61 -1.89 10.62 -8.97
N ALA A 62 -1.47 10.31 -10.21
CA ALA A 62 -2.38 10.04 -11.31
C ALA A 62 -3.23 8.79 -11.06
N VAL A 63 -2.60 7.69 -10.65
CA VAL A 63 -3.28 6.43 -10.33
C VAL A 63 -4.25 6.58 -9.15
N TYR A 64 -3.84 7.26 -8.08
CA TYR A 64 -4.71 7.48 -6.92
C TYR A 64 -5.93 8.33 -7.27
N SER A 65 -5.76 9.35 -8.11
CA SER A 65 -6.87 10.15 -8.62
C SER A 65 -7.86 9.29 -9.42
N THR A 66 -7.36 8.43 -10.30
CA THR A 66 -8.18 7.53 -11.11
C THR A 66 -8.95 6.52 -10.26
N ILE A 67 -8.27 5.85 -9.32
CA ILE A 67 -8.90 4.88 -8.41
C ILE A 67 -9.98 5.55 -7.56
N LYS A 68 -9.69 6.74 -7.03
CA LYS A 68 -10.65 7.49 -6.20
C LYS A 68 -11.88 7.92 -7.00
N LYS A 69 -11.72 8.33 -8.27
CA LYS A 69 -12.84 8.65 -9.17
C LYS A 69 -13.73 7.44 -9.47
N ALA A 70 -13.15 6.25 -9.54
CA ALA A 70 -13.87 4.99 -9.71
C ALA A 70 -14.52 4.49 -8.40
N GLY A 71 -14.48 5.26 -7.30
CA GLY A 71 -15.00 4.82 -5.99
C GLY A 71 -14.16 3.70 -5.35
N GLY A 72 -12.92 3.53 -5.81
CA GLY A 72 -12.00 2.51 -5.39
C GLY A 72 -11.16 2.86 -4.16
N LEU A 73 -10.57 1.85 -3.52
CA LEU A 73 -9.68 2.03 -2.38
C LEU A 73 -8.21 1.88 -2.81
N CYS A 74 -7.37 2.84 -2.41
CA CYS A 74 -5.92 2.71 -2.55
C CYS A 74 -5.33 1.98 -1.33
N ILE A 75 -4.46 1.00 -1.57
CA ILE A 75 -3.76 0.23 -0.55
C ILE A 75 -2.24 0.38 -0.73
N ALA A 76 -1.53 0.91 0.27
CA ALA A 76 -0.06 0.93 0.26
C ALA A 76 0.51 -0.23 1.08
N GLY A 77 1.36 -1.05 0.47
CA GLY A 77 2.04 -2.17 1.15
C GLY A 77 3.47 -1.80 1.58
N GLU A 78 3.62 -1.49 2.86
CA GLU A 78 4.83 -0.99 3.52
C GLU A 78 5.56 -2.13 4.25
N VAL A 79 5.88 -3.20 3.54
CA VAL A 79 6.63 -4.36 4.10
C VAL A 79 8.13 -4.07 4.20
N ARG A 80 8.67 -3.19 3.35
CA ARG A 80 10.11 -2.88 3.30
C ARG A 80 10.45 -1.38 3.30
N ALA A 81 9.53 -0.53 2.85
CA ALA A 81 9.74 0.92 2.75
C ALA A 81 9.29 1.70 4.01
N GLY A 82 8.52 1.06 4.90
CA GLY A 82 8.07 1.65 6.16
C GLY A 82 9.19 1.84 7.19
N PHE A 83 8.89 2.58 8.26
CA PHE A 83 9.76 2.77 9.44
C PHE A 83 11.14 3.34 9.11
N THR A 84 11.17 4.63 8.75
CA THR A 84 12.35 5.49 8.55
C THR A 84 13.38 5.02 7.50
N ARG A 85 13.14 3.90 6.81
CA ARG A 85 14.03 3.37 5.77
C ARG A 85 14.28 4.35 4.62
N THR A 86 13.32 5.22 4.34
CA THR A 86 13.38 6.25 3.28
C THR A 86 13.75 7.65 3.79
N GLY A 87 14.16 7.79 5.07
CA GLY A 87 14.69 9.04 5.62
C GLY A 87 13.65 10.06 6.11
N SER A 88 12.36 9.91 5.76
CA SER A 88 11.26 10.71 6.30
C SER A 88 10.53 9.96 7.42
N HIS A 89 10.13 10.68 8.49
CA HIS A 89 9.31 10.14 9.59
C HIS A 89 8.09 9.43 9.03
N LEU A 90 8.13 8.10 9.05
CA LEU A 90 7.09 7.20 8.52
C LEU A 90 6.60 7.68 7.14
N PHE A 91 7.08 7.10 6.03
CA PHE A 91 6.55 7.39 4.68
C PHE A 91 5.01 7.56 4.63
N LEU A 92 4.33 6.82 5.53
CA LEU A 92 3.00 7.06 6.09
C LEU A 92 2.49 8.52 6.12
N SER A 93 3.23 9.52 6.62
CA SER A 93 2.70 10.89 6.85
C SER A 93 2.45 11.70 5.57
N GLY A 94 3.25 11.49 4.53
CA GLY A 94 3.10 12.15 3.22
C GLY A 94 2.01 11.50 2.36
N VAL A 95 1.88 10.17 2.44
CA VAL A 95 1.01 9.40 1.54
C VAL A 95 -0.34 9.02 2.18
N LEU A 96 -0.48 8.98 3.52
CA LEU A 96 -1.78 8.78 4.20
C LEU A 96 -2.83 9.84 3.83
N LYS A 97 -2.42 11.07 3.51
CA LYS A 97 -3.37 12.11 3.06
C LYS A 97 -4.02 11.77 1.71
N LEU A 98 -3.46 10.81 0.96
CA LEU A 98 -3.92 10.38 -0.35
C LEU A 98 -4.46 8.94 -0.37
N ILE A 99 -4.17 8.13 0.66
CA ILE A 99 -4.47 6.68 0.69
C ILE A 99 -5.51 6.36 1.76
N GLY A 100 -6.45 5.43 1.48
CA GLY A 100 -7.43 4.97 2.46
C GLY A 100 -6.95 3.83 3.38
N LEU A 101 -6.02 2.98 2.92
CA LEU A 101 -5.51 1.84 3.69
C LEU A 101 -3.99 1.66 3.52
N SER A 102 -3.27 1.46 4.61
CA SER A 102 -1.84 1.12 4.61
C SER A 102 -1.61 -0.18 5.38
N LEU A 103 -0.85 -1.09 4.80
CA LEU A 103 -0.45 -2.37 5.39
C LEU A 103 1.04 -2.31 5.65
N THR A 104 1.50 -2.47 6.89
CA THR A 104 2.94 -2.51 7.18
C THR A 104 3.32 -3.79 7.90
N TYR A 105 4.48 -4.33 7.54
CA TYR A 105 5.06 -5.55 8.10
C TYR A 105 6.58 -5.35 8.22
N ILE A 106 7.25 -6.10 9.10
CA ILE A 106 8.71 -6.08 9.33
C ILE A 106 9.24 -4.83 10.07
N GLY A 107 8.92 -3.62 9.62
CA GLY A 107 9.48 -2.37 10.18
C GLY A 107 9.12 -2.13 11.66
N ILE A 108 7.92 -2.50 12.07
CA ILE A 108 7.43 -2.32 13.45
C ILE A 108 8.18 -3.24 14.42
N GLY A 109 8.45 -4.48 14.01
CA GLY A 109 8.99 -5.51 14.89
C GLY A 109 10.51 -5.63 14.88
N ASN A 110 11.22 -4.96 13.96
CA ASN A 110 12.67 -5.10 13.75
C ASN A 110 13.15 -6.57 13.79
N GLY A 111 12.48 -7.46 13.05
CA GLY A 111 12.77 -8.90 13.03
C GLY A 111 11.82 -9.77 13.88
N ILE A 112 11.04 -9.17 14.78
CA ILE A 112 9.93 -9.85 15.46
C ILE A 112 8.71 -9.93 14.53
N PRO A 113 7.98 -11.07 14.49
CA PRO A 113 6.78 -11.22 13.66
C PRO A 113 5.66 -10.31 14.17
N LEU A 114 5.60 -9.11 13.60
CA LEU A 114 4.60 -8.09 13.89
C LEU A 114 4.21 -7.36 12.61
N GLY A 115 2.91 -7.32 12.35
CA GLY A 115 2.30 -6.56 11.27
C GLY A 115 1.17 -5.69 11.81
N ALA A 116 0.93 -4.57 11.14
CA ALA A 116 -0.19 -3.71 11.45
C ALA A 116 -0.88 -3.25 10.17
N VAL A 117 -2.19 -3.09 10.29
CA VAL A 117 -3.03 -2.45 9.30
C VAL A 117 -3.39 -1.07 9.85
N VAL A 118 -3.00 -0.02 9.15
CA VAL A 118 -3.35 1.36 9.49
C VAL A 118 -4.36 1.84 8.47
N THR A 119 -5.52 2.27 8.93
CA THR A 119 -6.62 2.69 8.06
C THR A 119 -7.35 3.89 8.62
N THR A 120 -8.17 4.52 7.77
CA THR A 120 -9.04 5.62 8.16
C THR A 120 -10.21 5.12 9.02
N PRO A 121 -10.78 5.96 9.90
CA PRO A 121 -11.91 5.58 10.74
C PRO A 121 -13.12 5.08 9.93
N GLU A 122 -13.35 5.64 8.75
CA GLU A 122 -14.45 5.27 7.85
C GLU A 122 -14.34 3.81 7.39
N ILE A 123 -13.13 3.35 7.06
CA ILE A 123 -12.87 1.96 6.67
C ILE A 123 -12.87 1.04 7.89
N ALA A 124 -12.34 1.51 9.02
CA ALA A 124 -12.33 0.75 10.27
C ALA A 124 -13.76 0.41 10.74
N GLN A 125 -14.75 1.28 10.53
CA GLN A 125 -16.16 1.01 10.85
C GLN A 125 -16.77 -0.14 10.07
N VAL A 126 -16.25 -0.46 8.88
CA VAL A 126 -16.69 -1.65 8.13
C VAL A 126 -16.09 -2.91 8.74
N LEU A 127 -14.84 -2.84 9.20
CA LEU A 127 -14.14 -3.95 9.83
C LEU A 127 -14.73 -4.35 11.18
N THR A 128 -15.35 -3.43 11.93
CA THR A 128 -16.05 -3.80 13.18
C THR A 128 -17.26 -4.69 12.96
N ARG A 129 -17.82 -4.72 11.74
CA ARG A 129 -18.93 -5.61 11.36
C ARG A 129 -18.45 -6.97 10.85
N LEU A 130 -17.18 -7.10 10.49
CA LEU A 130 -16.58 -8.33 9.98
C LEU A 130 -15.69 -8.95 11.07
N SER A 131 -16.05 -10.15 11.52
CA SER A 131 -15.30 -10.89 12.54
C SER A 131 -13.99 -11.46 12.00
N TYR A 132 -13.03 -10.61 11.65
CA TYR A 132 -11.67 -11.04 11.38
C TYR A 132 -10.88 -11.10 12.69
N SER A 133 -10.48 -12.30 13.08
CA SER A 133 -9.64 -12.55 14.25
C SER A 133 -8.51 -13.51 13.90
N ASN A 134 -7.35 -13.29 14.49
CA ASN A 134 -6.19 -14.17 14.41
C ASN A 134 -5.80 -14.54 15.84
N THR A 135 -5.52 -15.81 16.10
CA THR A 135 -5.03 -16.35 17.38
C THR A 135 -3.83 -15.57 17.93
N PHE A 136 -2.94 -15.08 17.06
CA PHE A 136 -1.76 -14.29 17.44
C PHE A 136 -1.94 -12.78 17.25
N GLY A 137 -3.14 -12.33 16.91
CA GLY A 137 -3.46 -10.91 16.78
C GLY A 137 -3.27 -10.19 18.11
N GLY A 138 -2.43 -9.16 18.14
CA GLY A 138 -2.18 -8.39 19.35
C GLY A 138 -1.39 -9.13 20.44
N ASN A 139 -0.52 -10.09 20.07
CA ASN A 139 0.33 -10.77 21.05
C ASN A 139 1.13 -9.74 21.90
N PRO A 140 1.07 -9.81 23.24
CA PRO A 140 1.70 -8.82 24.12
C PRO A 140 3.23 -8.77 23.99
N ILE A 141 3.88 -9.90 23.70
CA ILE A 141 5.33 -9.99 23.51
C ILE A 141 5.73 -9.22 22.25
N CYS A 142 5.06 -9.51 21.13
CA CYS A 142 5.33 -8.81 19.87
C CYS A 142 5.03 -7.31 20.00
N THR A 143 3.94 -6.95 20.70
CA THR A 143 3.53 -5.56 20.91
C THR A 143 4.55 -4.79 21.76
N ALA A 144 5.06 -5.39 22.84
CA ALA A 144 6.10 -4.78 23.67
C ALA A 144 7.41 -4.58 22.88
N ALA A 145 7.81 -5.55 22.05
CA ALA A 145 8.96 -5.41 21.17
C ALA A 145 8.77 -4.27 20.15
N GLY A 146 7.60 -4.19 19.51
CA GLY A 146 7.30 -3.11 18.57
C GLY A 146 7.29 -1.72 19.20
N LEU A 147 6.77 -1.60 20.44
CA LEU A 147 6.82 -0.36 21.20
C LEU A 147 8.26 0.05 21.54
N ALA A 148 9.13 -0.91 21.87
CA ALA A 148 10.54 -0.64 22.11
C ALA A 148 11.26 -0.14 20.85
N VAL A 149 10.96 -0.74 19.68
CA VAL A 149 11.48 -0.30 18.38
C VAL A 149 11.05 1.14 18.08
N LEU A 150 9.77 1.45 18.24
CA LEU A 150 9.24 2.81 18.07
C LEU A 150 9.96 3.84 18.96
N LYS A 151 10.14 3.53 20.24
CA LYS A 151 10.86 4.40 21.19
C LYS A 151 12.32 4.67 20.81
N VAL A 152 12.96 3.76 20.09
CA VAL A 152 14.33 3.95 19.59
C VAL A 152 14.33 4.80 18.33
N ILE A 153 13.32 4.66 17.46
CA ILE A 153 13.19 5.42 16.23
C ILE A 153 12.78 6.88 16.48
N GLU A 154 12.02 7.15 17.54
CA GLU A 154 11.57 8.49 17.94
C GLU A 154 12.61 9.31 18.74
N LYS A 155 13.75 8.70 19.09
CA LYS A 155 14.88 9.39 19.75
C LYS A 155 15.75 10.14 18.75
#